data_AF-A0A7X1TZY1-F1
#
_entry.id   AF-A0A7X1TZY1-F1
#
_cell.length_a   1.000
_cell.length_b   1.000
_cell.length_c   1.000
_cell.angle_alpha   90.00
_cell.angle_beta   90.00
_cell.angle_gamma   90.00
#
_symmetry.space_group_name_H-M   'P 1'
#
loop_
_entity.id
_entity.type
_entity.pdbx_description
1 polymer ?
#
loop_
_entity_poly.entity_id
_entity_poly.type
_entity_poly.pdbx_seq_one_letter_code
_entity_poly.pdbx_strand_id
1 'polypeptide(L)'
;MHEVRLTRERNGPVELVIQQQFRAGGMPQSLTGGSLVDIAGSNGYRSTQGGQEVLTWARGDVIITLKSPLLPLEELVRIAEAMR
;
A
#
# COMPACT_ATOMS: atom_id res chain seq x y z
N MET A 1 -9.68 -10.81 -5.17
CA MET A 1 -9.25 -9.60 -4.45
C MET A 1 -9.62 -9.79 -3.00
N HIS A 2 -8.67 -9.59 -2.08
CA HIS A 2 -8.89 -9.70 -0.64
C HIS A 2 -8.58 -8.34 0.01
N GLU A 3 -9.40 -7.91 0.97
CA GLU A 3 -9.24 -6.61 1.66
C GLU A 3 -9.31 -6.83 3.16
N VAL A 4 -8.36 -6.23 3.88
CA VAL A 4 -8.31 -6.19 5.34
C VAL A 4 -8.29 -4.73 5.78
N ARG A 5 -9.15 -4.37 6.73
CA ARG A 5 -9.18 -3.04 7.35
C ARG A 5 -8.71 -3.15 8.79
N LEU A 6 -7.69 -2.38 9.13
CA LEU A 6 -7.17 -2.28 10.48
C LEU A 6 -7.52 -0.91 11.04
N THR A 7 -8.28 -0.90 12.13
CA THR A 7 -8.60 0.30 12.89
C THR A 7 -8.03 0.19 14.30
N ARG A 8 -7.46 1.30 14.79
CA ARG A 8 -7.00 1.40 16.18
C ARG A 8 -7.46 2.74 16.75
N GLU A 9 -8.02 2.70 17.95
CA GLU A 9 -8.45 3.91 18.67
C GLU A 9 -7.59 4.19 19.92
N ARG A 10 -6.91 3.17 20.46
CA ARG A 10 -6.25 3.23 21.78
C ARG A 10 -5.09 4.24 21.87
N ASN A 11 -4.49 4.66 20.74
CA ASN A 11 -3.41 5.65 20.67
C ASN A 11 -3.68 6.75 19.61
N GLY A 12 -4.96 7.10 19.39
CA GLY A 12 -5.40 7.96 18.30
C GLY A 12 -5.97 7.16 17.12
N PRO A 13 -6.84 7.76 16.29
CA PRO A 13 -7.47 7.05 15.18
C PRO A 13 -6.42 6.69 14.13
N VAL A 14 -6.28 5.40 13.85
CA VAL A 14 -5.53 4.88 12.70
C VAL A 14 -6.51 4.10 11.85
N GLU A 15 -6.50 4.37 10.55
CA GLU A 15 -7.22 3.58 9.54
C GLU A 15 -6.22 3.15 8.48
N LEU A 16 -6.04 1.84 8.34
CA LEU A 16 -5.21 1.23 7.30
C LEU A 16 -6.02 0.20 6.55
N VAL A 17 -6.09 0.35 5.23
CA VAL A 17 -6.66 -0.65 4.32
C VAL A 17 -5.51 -1.38 3.63
N ILE A 18 -5.54 -2.70 3.68
CA ILE A 18 -4.60 -3.60 2.99
C ILE A 18 -5.39 -4.36 1.93
N GLN A 19 -5.10 -4.11 0.66
CA GLN A 19 -5.70 -4.83 -0.47
C GLN A 19 -4.66 -5.77 -1.07
N GLN A 20 -5.10 -6.99 -1.38
CA GLN A 20 -4.29 -8.04 -1.98
C GLN A 20 -4.99 -8.59 -3.23
N GLN A 21 -4.25 -8.63 -4.34
CA GLN A 21 -4.75 -9.11 -5.62
C GLN A 21 -3.72 -10.03 -6.29
N PHE A 22 -4.16 -11.20 -6.74
CA PHE A 22 -3.31 -12.08 -7.54
C PHE A 22 -3.02 -11.47 -8.92
N ARG A 23 -1.76 -11.59 -9.32
CA ARG A 23 -1.22 -11.08 -10.58
C ARG A 23 -1.52 -12.08 -11.69
N ALA A 24 -2.64 -11.91 -12.40
CA ALA A 24 -2.93 -12.68 -13.61
C ALA A 24 -2.13 -12.19 -14.84
N GLY A 25 -0.82 -11.92 -14.69
CA GLY A 25 0.08 -11.55 -15.80
C GLY A 25 0.63 -10.11 -15.82
N GLY A 26 0.35 -9.25 -14.83
CA GLY A 26 0.86 -7.86 -14.85
C GLY A 26 0.49 -7.07 -13.59
N MET A 27 1.28 -6.05 -13.24
CA MET A 27 0.78 -5.03 -12.31
C MET A 27 -0.46 -4.38 -12.96
N PRO A 28 -1.53 -4.08 -12.20
CA PRO A 28 -2.68 -3.38 -12.75
C PRO A 28 -2.21 -2.09 -13.43
N GLN A 29 -2.62 -1.90 -14.69
CA GLN A 29 -2.19 -0.79 -15.55
C GLN A 29 -2.53 0.61 -14.99
N SER A 30 -3.29 0.69 -13.89
CA SER A 30 -3.77 1.93 -13.28
C SER A 30 -2.87 2.49 -12.16
N LEU A 31 -1.54 2.37 -12.27
CA LEU A 31 -0.61 3.14 -11.43
C LEU A 31 0.04 4.29 -12.23
N THR A 32 -0.67 4.83 -13.20
CA THR A 32 -0.32 6.07 -13.91
C THR A 32 -0.56 7.27 -13.01
N GLY A 33 0.45 7.67 -12.25
CA GLY A 33 0.40 8.90 -11.43
C GLY A 33 1.24 8.86 -10.15
N GLY A 34 1.79 7.71 -9.77
CA GLY A 34 2.60 7.58 -8.58
C GLY A 34 4.10 7.81 -8.79
N SER A 35 4.81 8.27 -7.76
CA SER A 35 6.28 8.28 -7.74
C SER A 35 6.81 6.90 -7.35
N LEU A 36 7.95 6.51 -7.91
CA LEU A 36 8.63 5.27 -7.53
C LEU A 36 9.20 5.39 -6.11
N VAL A 37 9.13 4.32 -5.33
CA VAL A 37 9.74 4.21 -4.00
C VAL A 37 10.32 2.82 -3.81
N ASP A 38 11.48 2.72 -3.16
CA ASP A 38 12.05 1.42 -2.78
C ASP A 38 11.32 0.87 -1.55
N ILE A 39 10.95 -0.40 -1.61
CA ILE A 39 10.37 -1.16 -0.50
C ILE A 39 11.22 -2.39 -0.31
N ALA A 40 12.22 -2.28 0.57
CA ALA A 40 13.13 -3.37 0.91
C ALA A 40 13.74 -4.08 -0.32
N GLY A 41 14.17 -3.31 -1.33
CA GLY A 41 14.75 -3.81 -2.57
C GLY A 41 13.74 -4.17 -3.68
N SER A 42 12.45 -3.90 -3.47
CA SER A 42 11.40 -4.05 -4.49
C SER A 42 10.82 -2.70 -4.88
N ASN A 43 10.52 -2.51 -6.16
CA ASN A 43 9.89 -1.28 -6.63
C ASN A 43 8.43 -1.21 -6.18
N GLY A 44 8.11 -0.16 -5.42
CA GLY A 44 6.76 0.28 -5.11
C GLY A 44 6.40 1.58 -5.81
N TYR A 45 5.10 1.88 -5.81
CA TYR A 45 4.53 3.11 -6.34
C TYR A 45 3.72 3.81 -5.26
N ARG A 46 4.10 5.05 -4.94
CA ARG A 46 3.38 5.94 -4.02
C ARG A 46 2.46 6.88 -4.79
N SER A 47 1.25 7.10 -4.33
CA SER A 47 0.35 8.13 -4.88
C SER A 47 -0.58 8.67 -3.79
N THR A 48 -1.19 9.81 -4.03
CA THR A 48 -2.24 10.35 -3.15
C THR A 48 -3.57 10.31 -3.92
N GLN A 49 -4.58 9.63 -3.39
CA GLN A 49 -5.89 9.48 -4.03
C GLN A 49 -6.99 9.86 -3.04
N GLY A 50 -7.84 10.83 -3.40
CA GLY A 50 -8.97 11.24 -2.53
C GLY A 50 -8.54 11.68 -1.13
N GLY A 51 -7.34 12.27 -0.99
CA GLY A 51 -6.78 12.67 0.31
C GLY A 51 -6.14 11.54 1.13
N GLN A 52 -6.00 10.34 0.56
CA GLN A 52 -5.35 9.19 1.20
C GLN A 52 -3.98 8.93 0.57
N GLU A 53 -3.00 8.61 1.40
CA GLU A 53 -1.73 8.05 0.92
C GLU A 53 -1.95 6.61 0.49
N VAL A 54 -1.46 6.27 -0.70
CA VAL A 54 -1.60 4.96 -1.34
C VAL A 54 -0.22 4.44 -1.73
N LEU A 55 0.13 3.25 -1.25
CA LEU A 55 1.39 2.57 -1.58
C LEU A 55 1.07 1.22 -2.21
N THR A 56 1.58 0.95 -3.41
CA THR A 56 1.35 -0.33 -4.12
C THR A 56 2.65 -0.97 -4.56
N TRP A 57 2.80 -2.27 -4.34
CA TRP A 57 3.95 -3.04 -4.81
C TRP A 57 3.57 -4.49 -5.10
N ALA A 58 4.45 -5.20 -5.80
CA ALA A 58 4.32 -6.62 -6.02
C ALA A 58 5.17 -7.40 -5.00
N ARG A 59 4.59 -8.46 -4.42
CA ARG A 59 5.27 -9.48 -3.61
C ARG A 59 4.96 -10.85 -4.21
N GLY A 60 5.90 -11.39 -4.98
CA GLY A 60 5.67 -12.60 -5.77
C GLY A 60 4.52 -12.41 -6.76
N ASP A 61 3.52 -13.29 -6.69
CA ASP A 61 2.33 -13.25 -7.54
C ASP A 61 1.19 -12.39 -6.96
N VAL A 62 1.44 -11.64 -5.88
CA VAL A 62 0.42 -10.80 -5.24
C VAL A 62 0.80 -9.33 -5.35
N ILE A 63 -0.11 -8.51 -5.84
CA ILE A 63 -0.05 -7.06 -5.70
C ILE A 63 -0.66 -6.69 -4.34
N ILE A 64 0.09 -5.94 -3.56
CA ILE A 64 -0.32 -5.40 -2.26
C ILE A 64 -0.49 -3.90 -2.42
N THR A 65 -1.62 -3.37 -1.94
CA THR A 65 -1.90 -1.95 -1.85
C THR A 65 -2.25 -1.57 -0.42
N LEU A 66 -1.50 -0.65 0.17
CA LEU A 66 -1.83 0.02 1.42
C LEU A 66 -2.49 1.35 1.13
N LYS A 67 -3.55 1.68 1.86
CA LYS A 67 -4.23 2.99 1.81
C LYS A 67 -4.47 3.51 3.22
N SER A 68 -4.17 4.78 3.45
CA SER A 68 -4.51 5.42 4.71
C SER A 68 -4.82 6.91 4.54
N PRO A 69 -5.91 7.43 5.12
CA PRO A 69 -6.14 8.87 5.26
C PRO A 69 -5.33 9.51 6.40
N LEU A 70 -4.77 8.71 7.31
CA LEU A 70 -4.22 9.18 8.58
C LEU A 70 -2.73 8.90 8.74
N LEU A 71 -2.22 7.86 8.08
CA LEU A 71 -0.81 7.53 8.10
C LEU A 71 -0.07 8.25 6.97
N PRO A 72 1.07 8.92 7.27
CA PRO A 72 1.92 9.47 6.24
C PRO A 72 2.58 8.33 5.46
N LEU A 73 3.02 8.60 4.23
CA LEU A 73 3.63 7.58 3.39
C LEU A 73 4.82 6.88 4.03
N GLU A 74 5.68 7.62 4.72
CA GLU A 74 6.87 7.06 5.39
C GLU A 74 6.48 5.89 6.30
N GLU A 75 5.34 5.99 6.97
CA GLU A 75 4.81 4.92 7.82
C GLU A 75 4.25 3.76 6.98
N LEU A 76 3.59 4.05 5.85
CA LEU A 76 3.15 3.00 4.92
C LEU A 76 4.33 2.21 4.34
N VAL A 77 5.45 2.87 4.04
CA VAL A 77 6.69 2.22 3.58
C VAL A 77 7.24 1.32 4.68
N ARG A 78 7.34 1.81 5.92
CA ARG A 78 7.78 0.99 7.07
C ARG A 78 6.91 -0.25 7.27
N ILE A 79 5.59 -0.10 7.16
CA ILE A 79 4.65 -1.23 7.23
C ILE A 79 4.92 -2.21 6.09
N ALA A 80 5.09 -1.73 4.86
CA ALA A 80 5.38 -2.57 3.70
C ALA A 80 6.70 -3.34 3.85
N GLU A 81 7.75 -2.71 4.39
CA GLU A 81 9.03 -3.35 4.69
C GLU A 81 8.90 -4.42 5.79
N ALA A 82 8.07 -4.17 6.80
CA ALA A 82 7.81 -5.11 7.90
C ALA A 82 6.96 -6.33 7.49
N MET A 83 6.20 -6.23 6.39
CA MET A 83 5.39 -7.33 5.85
C MET A 83 6.20 -8.42 5.12
N ARG A 84 7.54 -8.41 5.23
CA ARG A 84 8.47 -9.33 4.55
C ARG A 84 8.20 -10.81 4.78
#